data_AF-A0A7V6GV53-F1
#
_entry.id   AF-A0A7V6GV53-F1
#
_cell.length_a   1.000
_cell.length_b   1.000
_cell.length_c   1.000
_cell.angle_alpha   90.00
_cell.angle_beta   90.00
_cell.angle_gamma   90.00
#
_symmetry.space_group_name_H-M   'P 1'
#
loop_
_entity.id
_entity.type
_entity.pdbx_description
1 polymer ?
#
loop_
_entity_poly.entity_id
_entity_poly.type
_entity_poly.pdbx_seq_one_letter_code
_entity_poly.pdbx_strand_id
1 'polypeptide(L)'
;MLQELLERENMTLYKLSKNSGVPYTTVNDIYHGRTGLGKCTAETVYKLSKALSVSMEELLLPYLIERTDFELYKSSVCHRLKESGDMAFIAETLQQDNISKLYRRKMYPESLYLLAMLDYVSRENNIPLCTKYDALRNVKLEETLYPAGVLVMNTVIGNNKIKEDALSQAIPEFMRHNIVESEVRNVI
;
A
#
# COMPACT_ATOMS: atom_id res chain seq x y z
N MET A 1 -10.54 -0.95 5.10
CA MET A 1 -10.97 -0.06 6.19
C MET A 1 -12.32 -0.43 6.79
N LEU A 2 -13.48 -0.09 6.19
CA LEU A 2 -14.77 -0.34 6.85
C LEU A 2 -15.04 -1.83 7.09
N GLN A 3 -14.64 -2.68 6.15
CA GLN A 3 -14.68 -4.13 6.31
C GLN A 3 -13.88 -4.63 7.52
N GLU A 4 -12.64 -4.18 7.68
CA GLU A 4 -11.80 -4.57 8.83
C GLU A 4 -12.37 -4.08 10.16
N LEU A 5 -12.93 -2.86 10.20
CA LEU A 5 -13.57 -2.34 11.40
C LEU A 5 -14.80 -3.18 11.76
N LEU A 6 -15.58 -3.61 10.76
CA LEU A 6 -16.70 -4.52 10.96
C LEU A 6 -16.24 -5.90 11.44
N GLU A 7 -15.17 -6.46 10.87
CA GLU A 7 -14.59 -7.74 11.30
C GLU A 7 -14.04 -7.65 12.73
N ARG A 8 -13.31 -6.57 13.06
CA ARG A 8 -12.77 -6.31 14.40
C ARG A 8 -13.84 -6.22 15.47
N GLU A 9 -14.94 -5.53 15.17
CA GLU A 9 -16.08 -5.37 16.08
C GLU A 9 -17.10 -6.52 15.98
N ASN A 10 -16.81 -7.56 15.18
CA ASN A 10 -17.72 -8.67 14.87
C ASN A 10 -19.15 -8.20 14.52
N MET A 11 -19.22 -7.23 13.60
CA MET A 11 -20.41 -6.46 13.27
C MET A 11 -20.77 -6.62 11.80
N THR A 12 -22.06 -6.78 11.50
CA THR A 12 -22.56 -6.78 10.11
C THR A 12 -22.92 -5.37 9.65
N LEU A 13 -23.02 -5.14 8.34
CA LEU A 13 -23.51 -3.87 7.78
C LEU A 13 -24.89 -3.47 8.33
N TYR A 14 -25.77 -4.46 8.50
CA TYR A 14 -27.10 -4.24 9.09
C TYR A 14 -26.98 -3.75 10.53
N LYS A 15 -26.13 -4.39 11.34
CA LYS A 15 -25.91 -4.02 12.73
C LYS A 15 -25.24 -2.64 12.84
N LEU A 16 -24.31 -2.31 11.95
CA LEU A 16 -23.72 -0.97 11.86
C LEU A 16 -24.76 0.09 11.53
N SER A 17 -25.65 -0.15 10.56
CA SER A 17 -26.75 0.76 10.23
C SER A 17 -27.67 0.99 11.43
N LYS A 18 -28.07 -0.09 12.11
CA LYS A 18 -28.91 0.00 13.32
C LYS A 18 -28.23 0.76 14.46
N ASN A 19 -26.96 0.47 14.74
CA ASN A 19 -26.23 1.06 15.86
C ASN A 19 -25.87 2.53 15.61
N SER A 20 -25.52 2.88 14.38
CA SER A 20 -25.15 4.26 14.02
C SER A 20 -26.36 5.16 13.74
N GLY A 21 -27.51 4.58 13.43
CA GLY A 21 -28.67 5.32 12.93
C GLY A 21 -28.48 5.86 11.51
N VAL A 22 -27.44 5.43 10.80
CA VAL A 22 -27.20 5.77 9.39
C VAL A 22 -27.96 4.78 8.49
N PRO A 23 -28.66 5.25 7.43
CA PRO A 23 -29.42 4.37 6.55
C PRO A 23 -28.56 3.24 5.97
N TYR A 24 -29.13 2.04 5.87
CA TYR A 24 -28.41 0.87 5.37
C TYR A 24 -27.85 1.09 3.96
N THR A 25 -28.60 1.78 3.10
CA THR A 25 -28.16 2.16 1.75
C THR A 25 -26.86 2.97 1.79
N THR A 26 -26.79 3.98 2.65
CA THR A 26 -25.58 4.80 2.85
C THR A 26 -24.41 3.97 3.38
N VAL A 27 -24.64 3.13 4.39
CA VAL A 27 -23.59 2.25 4.95
C VAL A 27 -23.08 1.26 3.89
N ASN A 28 -23.98 0.70 3.07
CA ASN A 28 -23.65 -0.21 1.98
C ASN A 28 -22.84 0.49 0.87
N ASP A 29 -23.20 1.72 0.51
CA ASP A 29 -22.47 2.51 -0.49
C ASP A 29 -21.07 2.89 -0.02
N ILE A 30 -20.90 3.22 1.27
CA ILE A 30 -19.58 3.47 1.86
C ILE A 30 -18.76 2.17 1.87
N TYR A 31 -19.36 1.05 2.26
CA TYR A 31 -18.68 -0.25 2.31
C TYR A 31 -18.11 -0.67 0.95
N HIS A 32 -18.90 -0.49 -0.12
CA HIS A 32 -18.48 -0.80 -1.48
C HIS A 32 -17.69 0.32 -2.17
N GLY A 33 -17.44 1.45 -1.49
CA GLY A 33 -16.71 2.58 -2.05
C GLY A 33 -17.46 3.36 -3.14
N ARG A 34 -18.77 3.18 -3.28
CA ARG A 34 -19.62 3.99 -4.17
C ARG A 34 -19.72 5.44 -3.68
N THR A 35 -19.66 5.64 -2.36
CA THR A 35 -19.59 6.95 -1.72
C THR A 35 -18.37 7.00 -0.81
N GLY A 36 -17.46 7.94 -1.06
CA GLY A 36 -16.32 8.18 -0.19
C GLY A 36 -16.79 8.83 1.11
N LEU A 37 -16.31 8.34 2.25
CA LEU A 37 -16.72 8.86 3.56
C LEU A 37 -16.39 10.34 3.75
N GLY A 38 -15.32 10.84 3.11
CA GLY A 38 -14.98 12.26 3.08
C GLY A 38 -16.02 13.16 2.40
N LYS A 39 -16.98 12.59 1.65
CA LYS A 39 -18.10 13.31 1.03
C LYS A 39 -19.38 13.26 1.89
N CYS A 40 -19.38 12.51 2.98
CA CYS A 40 -20.52 12.42 3.89
C CYS A 40 -20.56 13.64 4.83
N THR A 41 -21.73 13.92 5.40
CA THR A 41 -21.86 14.95 6.43
C THR A 41 -21.03 14.59 7.67
N ALA A 42 -20.51 15.60 8.37
CA ALA A 42 -19.79 15.38 9.63
C ALA A 42 -20.59 14.56 10.64
N GLU A 43 -21.91 14.74 10.68
CA GLU A 43 -22.83 13.95 11.51
C GLU A 43 -22.80 12.45 11.15
N THR A 44 -22.80 12.11 9.85
CA THR A 44 -22.72 10.71 9.39
C THR A 44 -21.39 10.09 9.80
N VAL A 45 -20.28 10.81 9.60
CA VAL A 45 -18.94 10.34 10.00
C VAL A 45 -18.87 10.15 11.52
N TYR A 46 -19.41 11.09 12.30
CA TYR A 46 -19.47 11.00 13.76
C TYR A 46 -20.25 9.75 14.21
N LYS A 47 -21.46 9.55 13.68
CA LYS A 47 -22.32 8.40 13.99
C LYS A 47 -21.64 7.06 13.70
N LEU A 48 -20.98 6.94 12.54
CA LEU A 48 -20.24 5.73 12.17
C LEU A 48 -19.01 5.52 13.06
N SER A 49 -18.23 6.57 13.34
CA SER A 49 -17.04 6.48 14.21
C SER A 49 -17.41 6.02 15.61
N LYS A 50 -18.51 6.53 16.17
CA LYS A 50 -19.06 6.11 17.47
C LYS A 50 -19.52 4.66 17.47
N ALA A 51 -20.21 4.21 16.42
CA ALA A 51 -20.67 2.83 16.33
C ALA A 51 -19.53 1.81 16.15
N LEU A 52 -18.39 2.25 15.59
CA LEU A 52 -17.21 1.43 15.32
C LEU A 52 -16.10 1.59 16.37
N SER A 53 -16.33 2.37 17.43
CA SER A 53 -15.35 2.63 18.49
C SER A 53 -14.00 3.17 17.97
N VAL A 54 -14.02 4.03 16.95
CA VAL A 54 -12.83 4.69 16.38
C VAL A 54 -12.98 6.20 16.40
N SER A 55 -11.88 6.94 16.25
CA SER A 55 -11.96 8.38 16.05
C SER A 55 -12.46 8.72 14.64
N MET A 56 -13.06 9.91 14.47
CA MET A 56 -13.41 10.41 13.14
C MET A 56 -12.16 10.56 12.26
N GLU A 57 -11.02 10.91 12.85
CA GLU A 57 -9.74 11.01 12.16
C GLU A 57 -9.31 9.65 11.60
N GLU A 58 -9.28 8.59 12.41
CA GLU A 58 -8.92 7.25 11.96
C GLU A 58 -9.83 6.78 10.82
N LEU A 59 -11.13 7.11 10.92
CA LEU A 59 -12.13 6.75 9.93
C LEU A 59 -12.00 7.57 8.61
N LEU A 60 -11.53 8.80 8.68
CA LEU A 60 -11.34 9.68 7.53
C LEU A 60 -9.94 9.60 6.92
N LEU A 61 -8.95 9.13 7.66
CA LEU A 61 -7.54 9.13 7.28
C LEU A 61 -7.30 8.57 5.85
N PRO A 62 -7.94 7.46 5.42
CA PRO A 62 -7.74 6.95 4.06
C PRO A 62 -8.30 7.84 2.94
N TYR A 63 -9.18 8.79 3.26
CA TYR A 63 -9.77 9.74 2.30
C TYR A 63 -9.07 11.10 2.31
N LEU A 64 -8.25 11.37 3.33
CA LEU A 64 -7.50 12.61 3.49
C LEU A 64 -6.05 12.50 2.99
N ILE A 65 -5.50 11.28 2.96
CA ILE A 65 -4.17 11.05 2.41
C ILE A 65 -4.26 11.14 0.88
N GLU A 66 -3.76 12.23 0.32
CA GLU A 66 -3.40 12.24 -1.10
C GLU A 66 -2.37 11.14 -1.34
N ARG A 67 -2.65 10.30 -2.34
CA ARG A 67 -1.70 9.29 -2.78
C ARG A 67 -0.46 10.01 -3.28
N THR A 68 0.62 9.92 -2.53
CA THR A 68 1.93 10.41 -2.98
C THR A 68 2.26 9.72 -4.30
N ASP A 69 2.84 10.48 -5.23
CA ASP A 69 3.35 9.91 -6.47
C ASP A 69 4.24 8.70 -6.18
N PHE A 70 4.11 7.65 -6.98
CA PHE A 70 4.77 6.38 -6.70
C PHE A 70 6.30 6.50 -6.75
N GLU A 71 6.87 7.33 -7.63
CA GLU A 71 8.32 7.55 -7.69
C GLU A 71 8.82 8.27 -6.42
N LEU A 72 8.06 9.24 -5.93
CA LEU A 72 8.36 9.89 -4.65
C LEU A 72 8.28 8.91 -3.48
N TYR A 73 7.29 8.01 -3.50
CA TYR A 73 7.19 6.95 -2.50
C TYR A 73 8.41 6.03 -2.52
N LYS A 74 8.81 5.53 -3.71
CA LYS A 74 10.00 4.68 -3.86
C LYS A 74 11.24 5.37 -3.32
N SER A 75 11.43 6.63 -3.68
CA SER A 75 12.55 7.47 -3.21
C SER A 75 12.56 7.58 -1.68
N SER A 76 11.40 7.83 -1.07
CA SER A 76 11.28 7.92 0.39
C SER A 76 11.65 6.62 1.12
N VAL A 77 11.29 5.46 0.55
CA VAL A 77 11.64 4.15 1.11
C VAL A 77 13.16 3.92 1.01
N CYS A 78 13.78 4.26 -0.12
CA CYS A 78 15.22 4.13 -0.30
C CYS A 78 16.01 5.07 0.64
N HIS A 79 15.57 6.32 0.81
CA HIS A 79 16.15 7.22 1.81
C HIS A 79 16.01 6.68 3.22
N ARG A 80 14.83 6.17 3.60
CA ARG A 80 14.63 5.56 4.91
C ARG A 80 15.56 4.37 5.14
N LEU A 81 15.75 3.50 4.14
CA LEU A 81 16.71 2.40 4.22
C LEU A 81 18.14 2.90 4.41
N LYS A 82 18.56 3.93 3.65
CA LYS A 82 19.89 4.53 3.74
C LYS A 82 20.17 5.16 5.11
N GLU A 83 19.18 5.87 5.67
CA GLU A 83 19.32 6.60 6.94
C GLU A 83 19.26 5.68 8.17
N SER A 84 18.34 4.71 8.19
CA SER A 84 18.15 3.80 9.32
C SER A 84 19.12 2.61 9.31
N GLY A 85 19.57 2.20 8.13
CA GLY A 85 20.34 0.97 7.94
C GLY A 85 19.46 -0.28 7.96
N ASP A 86 20.02 -1.38 7.46
CA ASP A 86 19.27 -2.59 7.10
C ASP A 86 18.50 -3.20 8.27
N MET A 87 19.16 -3.39 9.40
CA MET A 87 18.58 -4.03 10.59
C MET A 87 17.43 -3.22 11.18
N ALA A 88 17.61 -1.89 11.28
CA ALA A 88 16.58 -1.01 11.79
C ALA A 88 15.39 -0.95 10.82
N PHE A 89 15.66 -0.82 9.53
CA PHE A 89 14.61 -0.83 8.50
C PHE A 89 13.76 -2.09 8.55
N ILE A 90 14.39 -3.27 8.66
CA ILE A 90 13.68 -4.56 8.80
C ILE A 90 12.83 -4.55 10.06
N ALA A 91 13.42 -4.23 11.22
CA ALA A 91 12.73 -4.24 12.50
C ALA A 91 11.52 -3.30 12.50
N GLU A 92 11.69 -2.06 12.07
CA GLU A 92 10.62 -1.06 11.99
C GLU A 92 9.50 -1.48 11.03
N THR A 93 9.86 -1.99 9.85
CA THR A 93 8.88 -2.43 8.85
C THR A 93 8.02 -3.58 9.37
N LEU A 94 8.62 -4.52 10.09
CA LEU A 94 7.91 -5.64 10.72
C LEU A 94 7.03 -5.19 11.89
N GLN A 95 7.53 -4.31 12.76
CA GLN A 95 6.79 -3.80 13.93
C GLN A 95 5.58 -2.95 13.52
N GLN A 96 5.75 -2.08 12.52
CA GLN A 96 4.70 -1.15 12.12
C GLN A 96 3.63 -1.81 11.24
N ASP A 97 3.92 -2.96 10.63
CA ASP A 97 3.01 -3.67 9.73
C ASP A 97 2.47 -2.80 8.58
N ASN A 98 3.32 -1.92 8.05
CA ASN A 98 2.92 -0.97 7.02
C ASN A 98 2.55 -1.67 5.71
N ILE A 99 3.17 -2.81 5.40
CA ILE A 99 2.87 -3.61 4.20
C ILE A 99 1.39 -4.01 4.19
N SER A 100 0.90 -4.60 5.29
CA SER A 100 -0.52 -5.00 5.38
C SER A 100 -1.45 -3.79 5.39
N LYS A 101 -1.08 -2.71 6.10
CA LYS A 101 -1.88 -1.47 6.14
C LYS A 101 -2.05 -0.86 4.74
N LEU A 102 -0.98 -0.80 3.95
CA LEU A 102 -1.00 -0.30 2.57
C LEU A 102 -1.88 -1.21 1.69
N TYR A 103 -1.72 -2.52 1.79
CA TYR A 103 -2.51 -3.48 1.01
C TYR A 103 -4.01 -3.31 1.28
N ARG A 104 -4.38 -3.18 2.56
CA ARG A 104 -5.78 -2.99 3.02
C ARG A 104 -6.37 -1.65 2.58
N ARG A 105 -5.53 -0.64 2.34
CA ARG A 105 -5.93 0.65 1.73
C ARG A 105 -5.98 0.60 0.20
N LYS A 106 -5.80 -0.58 -0.41
CA LYS A 106 -5.68 -0.77 -1.87
C LYS A 106 -4.50 0.01 -2.48
N MET A 107 -3.51 0.33 -1.65
CA MET A 107 -2.25 0.90 -2.07
C MET A 107 -1.30 -0.21 -2.50
N TYR A 108 -1.70 -0.94 -3.56
CA TYR A 108 -1.03 -2.18 -3.96
C TYR A 108 0.41 -1.96 -4.45
N PRO A 109 0.70 -0.99 -5.34
CA PRO A 109 2.09 -0.70 -5.74
C PRO A 109 2.99 -0.41 -4.54
N GLU A 110 2.53 0.44 -3.62
CA GLU A 110 3.28 0.86 -2.44
C GLU A 110 3.51 -0.31 -1.47
N SER A 111 2.47 -1.11 -1.24
CA SER A 111 2.53 -2.31 -0.40
C SER A 111 3.52 -3.35 -0.93
N LEU A 112 3.40 -3.68 -2.22
CA LEU A 112 4.24 -4.69 -2.86
C LEU A 112 5.69 -4.19 -3.03
N TYR A 113 5.89 -2.90 -3.29
CA TYR A 113 7.22 -2.30 -3.30
C TYR A 113 7.91 -2.40 -1.93
N LEU A 114 7.20 -2.07 -0.85
CA LEU A 114 7.76 -2.16 0.50
C LEU A 114 8.06 -3.62 0.90
N LEU A 115 7.21 -4.57 0.48
CA LEU A 115 7.47 -6.00 0.67
C LEU A 115 8.69 -6.47 -0.12
N ALA A 116 8.82 -6.08 -1.38
CA ALA A 116 9.99 -6.37 -2.21
C ALA A 116 11.27 -5.81 -1.59
N MET A 117 11.22 -4.57 -1.09
CA MET A 117 12.34 -3.94 -0.39
C MET A 117 12.71 -4.72 0.88
N LEU A 118 11.72 -5.11 1.69
CA LEU A 118 11.95 -5.90 2.90
C LEU A 118 12.60 -7.26 2.57
N ASP A 119 12.09 -7.96 1.56
CA ASP A 119 12.61 -9.25 1.11
C ASP A 119 14.05 -9.10 0.55
N TYR A 120 14.31 -8.05 -0.23
CA TYR A 120 15.63 -7.73 -0.78
C TYR A 120 16.64 -7.48 0.36
N VAL A 121 16.34 -6.58 1.29
CA VAL A 121 17.24 -6.27 2.41
C VAL A 121 17.43 -7.51 3.29
N SER A 122 16.40 -8.33 3.49
CA SER A 122 16.52 -9.58 4.24
C SER A 122 17.47 -10.57 3.56
N ARG A 123 17.38 -10.72 2.23
CA ARG A 123 18.30 -11.56 1.46
C ARG A 123 19.74 -11.07 1.58
N GLU A 124 19.99 -9.78 1.38
CA GLU A 124 21.34 -9.19 1.47
C GLU A 124 21.98 -9.41 2.86
N ASN A 125 21.15 -9.55 3.90
CA ASN A 125 21.61 -9.74 5.28
C ASN A 125 21.47 -11.20 5.77
N ASN A 126 21.13 -12.15 4.91
CA ASN A 126 20.90 -13.57 5.25
C ASN A 126 19.84 -13.77 6.36
N ILE A 127 18.81 -12.93 6.37
CA ILE A 127 17.69 -12.98 7.31
C ILE A 127 16.54 -13.78 6.70
N PRO A 128 15.99 -14.79 7.40
CA PRO A 128 14.80 -15.52 6.94
C PRO A 128 13.60 -14.59 6.74
N LEU A 129 12.84 -14.84 5.68
CA LEU A 129 11.65 -14.05 5.37
C LEU A 129 10.56 -14.25 6.43
N CYS A 130 9.90 -13.16 6.83
CA CYS A 130 8.77 -13.22 7.76
C CYS A 130 7.54 -13.85 7.09
N THR A 131 6.95 -14.87 7.73
CA THR A 131 5.80 -15.63 7.20
C THR A 131 4.50 -14.83 7.12
N LYS A 132 4.41 -13.70 7.83
CA LYS A 132 3.25 -12.80 7.86
C LYS A 132 2.78 -12.36 6.47
N TYR A 133 3.72 -12.22 5.53
CA TYR A 133 3.45 -11.69 4.19
C TYR A 133 3.46 -12.76 3.09
N ASP A 134 3.46 -14.05 3.42
CA ASP A 134 3.56 -15.14 2.43
C ASP A 134 2.44 -15.11 1.39
N ALA A 135 1.22 -14.76 1.80
CA ALA A 135 0.11 -14.59 0.87
C ALA A 135 0.39 -13.48 -0.15
N LEU A 136 1.00 -12.37 0.28
CA LEU A 136 1.30 -11.23 -0.58
C LEU A 136 2.47 -11.50 -1.54
N ARG A 137 3.40 -12.38 -1.19
CA ARG A 137 4.52 -12.79 -2.08
C ARG A 137 4.05 -13.46 -3.36
N ASN A 138 2.83 -14.01 -3.37
CA ASN A 138 2.22 -14.64 -4.55
C ASN A 138 1.34 -13.67 -5.37
N VAL A 139 1.22 -12.40 -4.95
CA VAL A 139 0.41 -11.38 -5.62
C VAL A 139 1.30 -10.59 -6.58
N LYS A 140 0.77 -10.20 -7.74
CA LYS A 140 1.45 -9.30 -8.69
C LYS A 140 0.48 -8.24 -9.22
N LEU A 141 1.02 -7.09 -9.62
CA LEU A 141 0.24 -6.07 -10.31
C LEU A 141 -0.17 -6.57 -11.70
N GLU A 142 -1.31 -6.10 -12.20
CA GLU A 142 -1.80 -6.46 -13.54
C GLU A 142 -0.87 -5.93 -14.62
N GLU A 143 -0.45 -4.67 -14.50
CA GLU A 143 0.51 -4.02 -15.38
C GLU A 143 1.91 -3.96 -14.76
N THR A 144 2.93 -4.04 -15.61
CA THR A 144 4.32 -3.85 -15.20
C THR A 144 4.62 -2.37 -15.00
N LEU A 145 5.05 -2.00 -13.80
CA LEU A 145 5.46 -0.64 -13.47
C LEU A 145 6.94 -0.43 -13.81
N TYR A 146 7.20 0.48 -14.74
CA TYR A 146 8.55 0.89 -15.12
C TYR A 146 8.92 2.21 -14.44
N PRO A 147 10.21 2.45 -14.14
CA PRO A 147 10.66 3.74 -13.67
C PRO A 147 10.31 4.85 -14.66
N ALA A 148 9.95 6.03 -14.16
CA ALA A 148 9.59 7.18 -15.00
C ALA A 148 10.66 7.50 -16.07
N GLY A 149 11.94 7.41 -15.72
CA GLY A 149 13.05 7.62 -16.66
C GLY A 149 13.04 6.64 -17.84
N VAL A 150 12.72 5.37 -17.59
CA VAL A 150 12.61 4.33 -18.64
C VAL A 150 11.44 4.64 -19.57
N LEU A 151 10.31 5.05 -19.03
CA LEU A 151 9.13 5.41 -19.82
C LEU A 151 9.41 6.61 -20.73
N VAL A 152 10.01 7.68 -20.18
CA VAL A 152 10.37 8.89 -20.94
C VAL A 152 11.36 8.54 -22.06
N MET A 153 12.42 7.80 -21.77
CA MET A 153 13.39 7.39 -22.79
C MET A 153 12.74 6.52 -23.88
N ASN A 154 11.86 5.58 -23.50
CA ASN A 154 11.14 4.74 -24.45
C ASN A 154 10.22 5.57 -25.36
N THR A 155 9.56 6.61 -24.84
CA THR A 155 8.73 7.51 -25.67
C THR A 155 9.55 8.33 -26.66
N VAL A 156 10.77 8.75 -26.28
CA VAL A 156 11.64 9.57 -27.14
C VAL A 156 12.30 8.72 -28.22
N ILE A 157 12.75 7.51 -27.87
CA ILE A 157 13.53 6.65 -28.77
C ILE A 157 12.61 5.73 -29.59
N GLY A 158 11.40 5.43 -29.10
CA GLY A 158 10.43 4.58 -29.81
C GLY A 158 10.83 3.11 -29.93
N ASN A 159 11.80 2.65 -29.13
CA ASN A 159 12.35 1.30 -29.19
C ASN A 159 12.12 0.54 -27.88
N ASN A 160 11.46 -0.62 -27.97
CA ASN A 160 11.19 -1.51 -26.84
C ASN A 160 12.45 -2.03 -26.15
N LYS A 161 13.63 -1.96 -26.78
CA LYS A 161 14.90 -2.39 -26.21
C LYS A 161 15.19 -1.78 -24.83
N ILE A 162 14.76 -0.53 -24.58
CA ILE A 162 14.97 0.14 -23.28
C ILE A 162 14.18 -0.55 -22.17
N LYS A 163 12.97 -1.02 -22.47
CA LYS A 163 12.16 -1.79 -21.52
C LYS A 163 12.75 -3.18 -21.29
N GLU A 164 13.22 -3.84 -22.34
CA GLU A 164 13.87 -5.16 -22.26
C GLU A 164 15.14 -5.10 -21.41
N ASP A 165 15.98 -4.09 -21.65
CA ASP A 165 17.21 -3.86 -20.88
C ASP A 165 16.86 -3.60 -19.40
N ALA A 166 15.85 -2.76 -19.12
CA ALA A 166 15.40 -2.50 -17.76
C ALA A 166 14.88 -3.75 -17.04
N LEU A 167 14.13 -4.61 -17.74
CA LEU A 167 13.66 -5.89 -17.19
C LEU A 167 14.81 -6.84 -16.84
N SER A 168 15.85 -6.88 -17.68
CA SER A 168 17.00 -7.76 -17.47
C SER A 168 17.85 -7.40 -16.24
N GLN A 169 17.82 -6.13 -15.85
CA GLN A 169 18.58 -5.59 -14.72
C GLN A 169 17.77 -5.50 -13.43
N ALA A 170 16.48 -5.84 -13.48
CA ALA A 170 15.60 -5.62 -12.36
C ALA A 170 15.83 -6.63 -11.23
N ILE A 171 15.74 -6.12 -10.00
CA ILE A 171 15.92 -6.87 -8.77
C ILE A 171 14.78 -7.90 -8.65
N PRO A 172 15.09 -9.21 -8.44
CA PRO A 172 14.10 -10.28 -8.49
C PRO A 172 12.89 -10.09 -7.56
N GLU A 173 13.13 -9.55 -6.37
CA GLU A 173 12.11 -9.31 -5.34
C GLU A 173 11.05 -8.31 -5.79
N PHE A 174 11.44 -7.28 -6.56
CA PHE A 174 10.51 -6.29 -7.13
C PHE A 174 9.84 -6.84 -8.38
N MET A 175 10.59 -7.54 -9.24
CA MET A 175 10.05 -8.13 -10.46
C MET A 175 8.98 -9.18 -10.20
N ARG A 176 9.06 -9.91 -9.08
CA ARG A 176 8.01 -10.83 -8.62
C ARG A 176 6.64 -10.16 -8.58
N HIS A 177 6.61 -8.86 -8.27
CA HIS A 177 5.39 -8.06 -8.13
C HIS A 177 5.06 -7.21 -9.36
N ASN A 178 5.72 -7.44 -10.51
CA ASN A 178 5.62 -6.61 -11.71
C ASN A 178 6.11 -5.17 -11.51
N ILE A 179 7.12 -4.97 -10.65
CA ILE A 179 7.76 -3.66 -10.46
C ILE A 179 9.20 -3.75 -10.94
N VAL A 180 9.54 -2.93 -11.93
CA VAL A 180 10.90 -2.83 -12.47
C VAL A 180 11.67 -1.85 -11.60
N GLU A 181 12.61 -2.37 -10.82
CA GLU A 181 13.53 -1.58 -10.02
C GLU A 181 14.91 -2.24 -10.08
N SER A 182 15.94 -1.50 -10.48
CA SER A 182 17.29 -2.04 -10.70
C SER A 182 18.30 -1.58 -9.65
N GLU A 183 18.00 -0.50 -8.91
CA GLU A 183 18.90 0.08 -7.93
C GLU A 183 18.11 0.71 -6.78
N VAL A 184 18.50 0.39 -5.53
CA VAL A 184 17.80 0.84 -4.32
C VAL A 184 18.74 1.35 -3.22
N ARG A 185 20.06 1.23 -3.42
CA ARG A 185 21.10 1.65 -2.46
C ARG A 185 21.71 2.99 -2.84
N ASN A 186 21.86 3.25 -4.14
CA ASN A 186 22.50 4.46 -4.67
C ASN A 186 21.50 5.62 -4.83
N VAL A 187 20.93 6.08 -3.71
CA VAL A 187 20.08 7.28 -3.68
C VAL A 187 20.95 8.52 -3.49
N ILE A 188 20.86 9.49 -4.42
CA ILE A 188 21.59 10.77 -4.37
C ILE A 188 20.96 11.67 -3.32
#